data_AF-A0A9P9JBQ5-F1
#
_entry.id   AF-A0A9P9JBQ5-F1
#
_cell.length_a   1.000
_cell.length_b   1.000
_cell.length_c   1.000
_cell.angle_alpha   90.00
_cell.angle_beta   90.00
_cell.angle_gamma   90.00
#
_symmetry.space_group_name_H-M   'P 1'
#
loop_
_entity.id
_entity.type
_entity.pdbx_description
1 polymer ?
#
loop_
_entity_poly.entity_id
_entity_poly.type
_entity_poly.pdbx_seq_one_letter_code
_entity_poly.pdbx_strand_id
1 'polypeptide(L)'
;MPASQGNVTGSLDPKDVPHGHWDSFPEEPFPTYDGTKSIIYRSEDGKVVVGMLREKGKDTLVWPVDEFLYVTEGSIKMEVHGGETFTLGKGDVMVMRKGQTITFECSDDFANIAVFIDLEEKVSLV
;
A
#
# COMPACT_ATOMS: atom_id res chain seq x y z
N MET A 1 8.23 20.01 7.29
CA MET A 1 7.38 19.50 8.39
C MET A 1 8.21 18.51 9.20
N PRO A 2 8.01 18.33 10.52
CA PRO A 2 8.66 17.25 11.26
C PRO A 2 8.32 15.90 10.62
N ALA A 3 9.25 14.94 10.69
CA ALA A 3 9.02 13.59 10.17
C ALA A 3 7.83 12.95 10.89
N SER A 4 6.97 12.26 10.14
CA SER A 4 5.90 11.45 10.71
C SER A 4 6.48 10.33 11.58
N GLN A 5 5.74 9.94 12.61
CA GLN A 5 6.13 8.86 13.50
C GLN A 5 5.47 7.56 13.04
N GLY A 6 6.26 6.55 12.69
CA GLY A 6 5.79 5.19 12.41
C GLY A 6 5.95 4.23 13.59
N ASN A 7 5.44 3.01 13.45
CA ASN A 7 5.58 1.91 14.38
C ASN A 7 5.78 0.59 13.63
N VAL A 8 7.04 0.31 13.29
CA VAL A 8 7.42 -0.85 12.47
C VAL A 8 7.61 -2.15 13.27
N THR A 9 7.42 -2.08 14.60
CA THR A 9 7.61 -3.23 15.52
C THR A 9 6.30 -3.78 16.07
N GLY A 10 5.19 -3.04 15.95
CA GLY A 10 3.92 -3.40 16.56
C GLY A 10 3.87 -3.12 18.07
N SER A 11 4.73 -2.24 18.56
CA SER A 11 4.76 -1.85 19.97
C SER A 11 3.40 -1.35 20.44
N LEU A 12 2.99 -1.76 21.64
CA LEU A 12 1.78 -1.29 22.32
C LEU A 12 2.05 -0.10 23.26
N ASP A 13 3.27 0.44 23.30
CA ASP A 13 3.57 1.65 24.07
C ASP A 13 2.73 2.81 23.51
N PRO A 14 1.95 3.53 24.36
CA PRO A 14 1.17 4.69 23.91
C PRO A 14 2.00 5.79 23.24
N LYS A 15 3.32 5.82 23.44
CA LYS A 15 4.23 6.76 22.77
C LYS A 15 4.53 6.36 21.33
N ASP A 16 4.31 5.10 20.95
CA ASP A 16 4.59 4.54 19.62
C ASP A 16 3.36 4.54 18.71
N VAL A 17 2.35 5.38 18.99
CA VAL A 17 1.17 5.50 18.12
C VAL A 17 1.59 6.14 16.79
N PRO A 18 1.46 5.44 15.65
CA PRO A 18 1.88 6.00 14.37
C PRO A 18 0.94 7.12 13.92
N HIS A 19 1.50 8.28 13.55
CA HIS A 19 0.73 9.45 13.09
C HIS A 19 1.60 10.43 12.28
N GLY A 20 0.95 11.22 11.42
CA GLY A 20 1.58 12.28 10.63
C GLY A 20 0.91 12.47 9.27
N HIS A 21 1.51 13.29 8.40
CA HIS A 21 1.07 13.41 7.01
C HIS A 21 1.59 12.21 6.19
N TRP A 22 0.81 11.76 5.21
CA TRP A 22 1.06 10.50 4.49
C TRP A 22 2.38 10.50 3.70
N ASP A 23 2.80 11.68 3.21
CA ASP A 23 4.04 11.87 2.44
C ASP A 23 5.27 12.27 3.28
N SER A 24 5.15 12.24 4.62
CA SER A 24 6.23 12.67 5.52
C SER A 24 6.82 11.53 6.37
N PHE A 25 6.53 10.28 6.03
CA PHE A 25 7.19 9.11 6.59
C PHE A 25 8.52 8.83 5.87
N PRO A 26 9.50 8.18 6.53
CA PRO A 26 10.76 7.80 5.88
C PRO A 26 10.52 6.89 4.67
N GLU A 27 11.03 7.27 3.51
CA GLU A 27 10.92 6.50 2.28
C GLU A 27 12.13 5.57 2.08
N GLU A 28 11.85 4.37 1.59
CA GLU A 28 12.80 3.37 1.13
C GLU A 28 12.55 3.09 -0.35
N PRO A 29 13.59 2.73 -1.13
CA PRO A 29 13.38 2.34 -2.53
C PRO A 29 12.42 1.16 -2.67
N PHE A 30 11.54 1.23 -3.67
CA PHE A 30 10.66 0.13 -4.08
C PHE A 30 10.85 -0.14 -5.58
N PRO A 31 11.93 -0.88 -5.95
CA PRO A 31 12.38 -0.98 -7.35
C PRO A 31 11.39 -1.67 -8.28
N THR A 32 10.53 -2.55 -7.75
CA THR A 32 9.57 -3.35 -8.53
C THR A 32 8.70 -2.50 -9.45
N TYR A 33 8.35 -1.28 -9.03
CA TYR A 33 7.51 -0.35 -9.78
C TYR A 33 8.14 1.06 -9.90
N ASP A 34 9.48 1.12 -9.98
CA ASP A 34 10.26 2.37 -10.13
C ASP A 34 9.84 3.47 -9.14
N GLY A 35 9.70 3.09 -7.88
CA GLY A 35 9.06 3.91 -6.88
C GLY A 35 9.70 3.85 -5.50
N THR A 36 8.94 4.30 -4.51
CA THR A 36 9.33 4.32 -3.11
C THR A 36 8.21 3.80 -2.23
N LYS A 37 8.57 3.33 -1.04
CA LYS A 37 7.64 2.89 -0.02
C LYS A 37 8.01 3.46 1.34
N SER A 38 7.01 3.60 2.21
CA SER A 38 7.22 3.83 3.64
C SER A 38 6.39 2.84 4.42
N ILE A 39 6.99 2.19 5.43
CA ILE A 39 6.23 1.41 6.40
C ILE A 39 5.78 2.33 7.52
N ILE A 40 4.48 2.55 7.62
CA ILE A 40 3.85 3.36 8.66
C ILE A 40 3.65 2.51 9.91
N TYR A 41 3.15 1.29 9.74
CA TYR A 41 2.88 0.36 10.83
C TYR A 41 3.12 -1.08 10.41
N ARG A 42 3.58 -1.91 11.35
CA ARG A 42 3.56 -3.37 11.23
C ARG A 42 3.03 -3.95 12.54
N SER A 43 2.11 -4.92 12.48
CA SER A 43 1.67 -5.65 13.67
C SER A 43 2.79 -6.51 14.24
N GLU A 44 2.71 -6.83 15.54
CA GLU A 44 3.72 -7.64 16.23
C GLU A 44 3.95 -9.01 15.56
N ASP A 45 2.87 -9.63 15.07
CA ASP A 45 2.91 -10.90 14.32
C ASP A 45 3.34 -10.73 12.85
N GLY A 46 3.40 -9.50 12.35
CA GLY A 46 3.73 -9.15 10.97
C GLY A 46 2.64 -9.44 9.95
N LYS A 47 1.42 -9.78 10.38
CA LYS A 47 0.28 -10.12 9.52
C LYS A 47 -0.46 -8.92 8.95
N VAL A 48 -0.27 -7.74 9.57
CA VAL A 48 -0.81 -6.47 9.11
C VAL A 48 0.33 -5.50 8.88
N VAL A 49 0.34 -4.85 7.72
CA VAL A 49 1.28 -3.78 7.40
C VAL A 49 0.50 -2.60 6.82
N VAL A 50 0.76 -1.41 7.33
CA VAL A 50 0.27 -0.16 6.73
C VAL A 50 1.44 0.51 6.05
N GLY A 51 1.28 0.80 4.76
CA GLY A 51 2.32 1.41 3.94
C GLY A 51 1.84 2.61 3.17
N MET A 52 2.78 3.48 2.81
CA MET A 52 2.65 4.42 1.72
C MET A 52 3.45 3.88 0.54
N LEU A 53 2.89 3.97 -0.65
CA LEU A 53 3.53 3.52 -1.89
C LEU A 53 3.48 4.63 -2.93
N ARG A 54 4.59 4.83 -3.62
CA ARG A 54 4.68 5.53 -4.90
C ARG A 54 5.07 4.51 -5.95
N GLU A 55 4.27 4.37 -6.99
CA GLU A 55 4.41 3.28 -7.96
C GLU A 55 4.14 3.78 -9.36
N LYS A 56 4.84 3.22 -10.34
CA LYS A 56 4.69 3.54 -11.75
C LYS A 56 4.61 2.28 -12.59
N GLY A 57 4.07 2.46 -13.79
CA GLY A 57 4.05 1.42 -14.80
C GLY A 57 2.81 0.54 -14.71
N LYS A 58 2.96 -0.67 -15.25
CA LYS A 58 1.85 -1.59 -15.51
C LYS A 58 2.29 -3.01 -15.29
N ASP A 59 1.44 -3.80 -14.65
CA ASP A 59 1.70 -5.21 -14.40
C ASP A 59 0.40 -6.03 -14.38
N THR A 60 0.52 -7.35 -14.39
CA THR A 60 -0.56 -8.31 -14.17
C THR A 60 -0.11 -9.38 -13.18
N LEU A 61 -0.79 -9.49 -12.05
CA LEU A 61 -0.45 -10.45 -11.01
C LEU A 61 -1.67 -11.07 -10.35
N VAL A 62 -1.42 -12.19 -9.67
CA VAL A 62 -2.33 -12.73 -8.67
C VAL A 62 -2.07 -11.99 -7.36
N TRP A 63 -3.06 -11.27 -6.84
CA TRP A 63 -2.91 -10.42 -5.67
C TRP A 63 -2.47 -11.24 -4.45
N PRO A 64 -1.36 -10.90 -3.78
CA PRO A 64 -0.70 -11.81 -2.85
C PRO A 64 -1.32 -11.83 -1.45
N VAL A 65 -2.02 -10.76 -1.07
CA VAL A 65 -2.61 -10.56 0.26
C VAL A 65 -3.97 -9.88 0.12
N ASP A 66 -4.78 -9.83 1.18
CA ASP A 66 -5.91 -8.91 1.19
C ASP A 66 -5.36 -7.48 1.38
N GLU A 67 -5.92 -6.52 0.67
CA GLU A 67 -5.43 -5.14 0.68
C GLU A 67 -6.59 -4.15 0.68
N PHE A 68 -6.54 -3.16 1.56
CA PHE A 68 -7.31 -1.93 1.43
C PHE A 68 -6.38 -0.83 0.93
N LEU A 69 -6.77 -0.12 -0.13
CA LEU A 69 -6.02 0.96 -0.74
C LEU A 69 -6.83 2.24 -0.73
N TYR A 70 -6.19 3.36 -0.40
CA TYR A 70 -6.70 4.73 -0.54
C TYR A 70 -5.75 5.55 -1.43
N VAL A 71 -6.26 6.13 -2.51
CA VAL A 71 -5.43 6.90 -3.45
C VAL A 71 -5.19 8.31 -2.88
N THR A 72 -3.92 8.67 -2.68
CA THR A 72 -3.52 9.99 -2.17
C THR A 72 -3.15 10.96 -3.29
N GLU A 73 -2.63 10.45 -4.41
CA GLU A 73 -2.14 11.21 -5.56
C GLU A 73 -2.24 10.40 -6.86
N GLY A 74 -2.33 11.08 -8.00
CA GLY A 74 -2.43 10.45 -9.31
C GLY A 74 -3.68 9.59 -9.52
N SER A 75 -3.54 8.55 -10.33
CA SER A 75 -4.60 7.60 -10.65
C SER A 75 -4.06 6.20 -10.95
N ILE A 76 -4.90 5.20 -10.76
CA ILE A 76 -4.62 3.81 -11.11
C ILE A 76 -5.80 3.22 -11.89
N LYS A 77 -5.53 2.64 -13.05
CA LYS A 77 -6.50 1.89 -13.83
C LYS A 77 -6.39 0.42 -13.48
N MET A 78 -7.51 -0.18 -13.11
CA MET A 78 -7.62 -1.58 -12.70
C MET A 78 -8.45 -2.36 -13.73
N GLU A 79 -7.98 -3.55 -14.10
CA GLU A 79 -8.74 -4.57 -14.80
C GLU A 79 -8.75 -5.84 -13.93
N VAL A 80 -9.89 -6.12 -13.31
CA VAL A 80 -10.09 -7.34 -12.53
C VAL A 80 -10.47 -8.46 -13.48
N HIS A 81 -9.65 -9.52 -13.55
CA HIS A 81 -9.90 -10.62 -14.50
C HIS A 81 -11.18 -11.37 -14.11
N GLY A 82 -12.15 -11.42 -15.04
CA GLY A 82 -13.48 -11.95 -14.76
C GLY A 82 -14.43 -10.95 -14.07
N GLY A 83 -14.02 -9.70 -13.93
CA GLY A 83 -14.80 -8.61 -13.34
C GLY A 83 -14.81 -7.36 -14.19
N GLU A 84 -14.88 -6.20 -13.54
CA GLU A 84 -14.94 -4.89 -14.18
C GLU A 84 -13.56 -4.26 -14.38
N THR A 85 -13.51 -3.32 -15.32
CA THR A 85 -12.41 -2.37 -15.47
C THR A 85 -12.86 -1.01 -14.93
N PHE A 86 -12.05 -0.38 -14.10
CA PHE A 86 -12.33 0.94 -13.53
C PHE A 86 -11.04 1.71 -13.30
N THR A 87 -11.16 3.02 -13.06
CA THR A 87 -10.04 3.90 -12.71
C THR A 87 -10.35 4.56 -11.40
N LEU A 88 -9.37 4.56 -10.50
CA LEU A 88 -9.41 5.26 -9.22
C LEU A 88 -8.52 6.49 -9.30
N GLY A 89 -8.96 7.59 -8.69
CA GLY A 89 -8.18 8.81 -8.50
C GLY A 89 -8.12 9.20 -7.03
N LYS A 90 -7.48 10.34 -6.75
CA LYS A 90 -7.33 10.87 -5.39
C LYS A 90 -8.66 10.90 -4.62
N GLY A 91 -8.66 10.29 -3.43
CA GLY A 91 -9.83 10.19 -2.57
C GLY A 91 -10.64 8.91 -2.72
N ASP A 92 -10.40 8.15 -3.79
CA ASP A 92 -11.04 6.86 -4.00
C ASP A 92 -10.38 5.75 -3.19
N VAL A 93 -11.14 4.68 -2.95
CA VAL A 93 -10.72 3.51 -2.19
C VAL A 93 -11.00 2.23 -2.95
N MET A 94 -10.26 1.17 -2.63
CA MET A 94 -10.50 -0.17 -3.14
C MET A 94 -10.12 -1.22 -2.11
N VAL A 95 -10.78 -2.37 -2.18
CA VAL A 95 -10.34 -3.59 -1.50
C VAL A 95 -10.03 -4.65 -2.54
N MET A 96 -8.82 -5.19 -2.49
CA MET A 96 -8.39 -6.33 -3.30
C MET A 96 -8.25 -7.54 -2.38
N ARG A 97 -8.61 -8.71 -2.90
CA ARG A 97 -8.55 -9.96 -2.15
C ARG A 97 -7.43 -10.84 -2.66
N LYS A 98 -6.76 -11.52 -1.72
CA LYS A 98 -5.75 -12.53 -2.01
C LYS A 98 -6.29 -13.53 -3.04
N GLY A 99 -5.51 -13.79 -4.09
CA GLY A 99 -5.84 -14.72 -5.16
C GLY A 99 -6.61 -14.13 -6.35
N GLN A 100 -7.02 -12.86 -6.32
CA GLN A 100 -7.60 -12.22 -7.50
C GLN A 100 -6.52 -11.91 -8.54
N THR A 101 -6.75 -12.27 -9.81
CA THR A 101 -5.86 -11.85 -10.91
C THR A 101 -6.27 -10.46 -11.38
N ILE A 102 -5.33 -9.52 -11.37
CA ILE A 102 -5.59 -8.11 -11.68
C ILE A 102 -4.47 -7.58 -12.56
N THR A 103 -4.85 -6.84 -13.61
CA THR A 103 -3.95 -6.00 -14.39
C THR A 103 -4.13 -4.56 -13.93
N PHE A 104 -3.04 -3.85 -13.63
CA PHE A 104 -3.11 -2.44 -13.23
C PHE A 104 -2.17 -1.56 -14.08
N GLU A 105 -2.48 -0.27 -14.15
CA GLU A 105 -1.64 0.74 -14.80
C GLU A 105 -1.72 2.05 -13.98
N CYS A 106 -0.57 2.49 -13.46
CA CYS A 106 -0.44 3.69 -12.63
C CYS A 106 -0.05 4.91 -13.46
N SER A 107 -0.56 6.10 -13.10
CA SER A 107 0.02 7.36 -13.59
C SER A 107 1.41 7.61 -13.01
N ASP A 108 2.20 8.46 -13.66
CA ASP A 108 3.59 8.76 -13.25
C ASP A 108 3.72 9.34 -11.82
N ASP A 109 2.66 9.96 -11.32
CA ASP A 109 2.55 10.60 -10.00
C ASP A 109 1.72 9.79 -8.99
N PHE A 110 1.36 8.54 -9.33
CA PHE A 110 0.49 7.73 -8.48
C PHE A 110 1.11 7.46 -7.10
N ALA A 111 0.32 7.74 -6.07
CA ALA A 111 0.66 7.40 -4.70
C ALA A 111 -0.59 6.95 -3.93
N ASN A 112 -0.39 6.04 -2.99
CA ASN A 112 -1.46 5.48 -2.18
C ASN A 112 -1.02 5.20 -0.75
N ILE A 113 -2.02 5.04 0.12
CA ILE A 113 -1.87 4.42 1.43
C ILE A 113 -2.61 3.10 1.40
N ALA A 114 -1.93 2.04 1.79
CA ALA A 114 -2.47 0.69 1.76
C ALA A 114 -2.33 -0.01 3.11
N VAL A 115 -3.33 -0.84 3.41
CA VAL A 115 -3.33 -1.79 4.53
C VAL A 115 -3.29 -3.18 3.94
N PHE A 116 -2.18 -3.86 4.13
CA PHE A 116 -1.93 -5.22 3.68
C PHE A 116 -2.20 -6.20 4.83
N ILE A 117 -2.97 -7.24 4.54
CA ILE A 117 -3.45 -8.20 5.53
C ILE A 117 -3.26 -9.62 4.99
N ASP A 118 -2.50 -10.43 5.72
CA ASP A 118 -2.45 -11.87 5.51
C ASP A 118 -2.71 -12.58 6.85
N LEU A 119 -3.83 -13.29 6.93
CA LEU A 119 -4.24 -13.95 8.17
C LEU A 119 -3.43 -15.21 8.48
N GLU A 120 -2.72 -15.74 7.49
CA GLU A 120 -1.97 -16.99 7.57
C GLU A 120 -0.47 -16.72 7.72
N GLU A 121 0.07 -15.85 6.86
CA GLU A 121 1.50 -15.60 6.73
C GLU A 121 1.90 -14.17 7.10
N LYS A 122 3.21 -13.93 7.24
CA LYS A 122 3.72 -12.57 7.43
C LYS A 122 3.69 -11.82 6.11
N VAL A 123 3.22 -10.58 6.14
CA VAL A 123 3.23 -9.71 4.96
C VAL A 123 4.66 -9.25 4.66
N SER A 124 5.15 -9.60 3.47
CA SER A 124 6.38 -9.07 2.89
C SER A 124 6.04 -7.99 1.86
N LEU A 125 6.32 -6.73 2.20
CA LEU A 125 6.47 -5.67 1.21
C LEU A 125 7.96 -5.65 0.86
N VAL A 126 8.34 -6.39 -0.20
CA VAL A 126 9.73 -6.55 -0.64
C VAL A 126 10.36 -5.20 -0.95
#